data_AF-A0A661VAR7-F1
#
_entry.id   AF-A0A661VAR7-F1
#
_cell.length_a   1.000
_cell.length_b   1.000
_cell.length_c   1.000
_cell.angle_alpha   90.00
_cell.angle_beta   90.00
_cell.angle_gamma   90.00
#
_symmetry.space_group_name_H-M   'P 1'
#
loop_
_entity.id
_entity.type
_entity.pdbx_description
1 polymer ?
#
loop_
_entity_poly.entity_id
_entity_poly.type
_entity_poly.pdbx_seq_one_letter_code
_entity_poly.pdbx_strand_id
1 'polypeptide(L)' 'MTRVVLKPGESQESLLKRFRKRVSKNRILSDVKKKRFFVSKSEQRRRARLKAIRKERRRQRREERRYGG' A
#
# COMPACT_ATOMS: atom_id res chain seq x y z
N MET A 1 -5.46 -13.09 8.40
CA MET A 1 -6.93 -13.12 8.49
C MET A 1 -7.44 -11.78 9.04
N THR A 2 -8.47 -11.18 8.45
CA THR A 2 -9.05 -9.90 8.89
C THR A 2 -10.40 -10.16 9.55
N ARG A 3 -10.47 -9.97 10.87
CA ARG A 3 -11.72 -10.04 11.66
C ARG A 3 -11.90 -8.75 12.45
N VAL A 4 -13.14 -8.28 12.57
CA VAL A 4 -13.55 -7.24 13.52
C VAL A 4 -14.76 -7.76 14.29
N VAL A 5 -14.87 -7.38 15.56
CA VAL A 5 -16.01 -7.69 16.43
C VAL A 5 -16.71 -6.38 16.76
N LEU A 6 -18.04 -6.44 16.81
CA LEU A 6 -18.91 -5.33 17.19
C LEU A 6 -18.61 -4.92 18.64
N LYS A 7 -18.39 -3.64 18.88
CA LYS A 7 -18.22 -3.10 20.22
C LYS A 7 -19.58 -2.68 20.81
N PRO A 8 -19.74 -2.68 22.14
CA PRO A 8 -20.91 -2.11 22.79
C PRO A 8 -21.12 -0.65 22.36
N GLY A 9 -22.34 -0.30 21.95
CA GLY A 9 -22.70 1.05 21.50
C GLY A 9 -22.15 1.45 20.12
N GLU A 10 -21.51 0.54 19.38
CA GLU A 10 -21.01 0.81 18.03
C GLU A 10 -22.11 0.63 16.98
N SER A 11 -22.22 1.59 16.05
CA SER A 11 -23.10 1.45 14.88
C SER A 11 -22.52 0.49 13.85
N GLN A 12 -23.39 -0.15 13.07
CA GLN A 12 -22.98 -1.07 12.00
C GLN A 12 -22.09 -0.40 10.94
N GLU A 13 -22.32 0.89 10.65
CA GLU A 13 -21.50 1.65 9.71
C GLU A 13 -20.06 1.84 10.22
N SER A 14 -19.90 2.16 11.51
CA SER A 14 -18.59 2.29 12.15
C SER A 14 -17.81 0.97 12.13
N LEU A 15 -18.51 -0.15 12.40
CA LEU A 15 -17.95 -1.49 12.30
C LEU A 15 -17.43 -1.79 10.88
N LEU A 16 -18.23 -1.47 9.85
CA LEU A 16 -17.86 -1.66 8.44
C LEU A 16 -16.65 -0.80 8.05
N LYS A 17 -16.59 0.44 8.53
CA LYS A 17 -15.44 1.35 8.31
C LYS A 17 -14.16 0.76 8.90
N ARG A 18 -14.22 0.21 10.12
CA ARG A 18 -13.09 -0.48 10.77
C ARG A 18 -12.68 -1.74 10.01
N PHE A 19 -13.65 -2.53 9.55
CA PHE A 19 -13.37 -3.72 8.74
C PHE A 19 -12.60 -3.35 7.47
N ARG A 20 -13.11 -2.38 6.69
CA ARG A 20 -12.44 -1.86 5.48
C ARG A 20 -11.03 -1.36 5.78
N LYS A 21 -10.85 -0.61 6.88
CA LYS A 21 -9.53 -0.13 7.32
C LYS A 21 -8.58 -1.29 7.66
N ARG A 22 -9.06 -2.33 8.35
CA ARG A 22 -8.28 -3.53 8.69
C ARG A 22 -7.88 -4.31 7.43
N VAL A 23 -8.80 -4.47 6.47
CA VAL A 23 -8.54 -5.16 5.18
C VAL A 23 -7.46 -4.43 4.39
N SER A 24 -7.59 -3.11 4.26
CA SER A 24 -6.59 -2.28 3.59
C SER A 24 -5.23 -2.33 4.31
N LYS A 25 -5.21 -2.28 5.65
CA LYS A 25 -3.99 -2.37 6.46
C LYS A 25 -3.28 -3.71 6.27
N ASN A 26 -4.03 -4.81 6.23
CA ASN A 26 -3.47 -6.16 6.06
C ASN A 26 -3.05 -6.46 4.61
N ARG A 27 -3.31 -5.56 3.65
CA ARG A 27 -2.87 -5.64 2.24
C ARG A 27 -3.19 -6.95 1.50
N ILE A 28 -4.14 -7.74 1.99
CA ILE A 28 -4.45 -9.07 1.45
C ILE A 28 -4.71 -9.04 -0.06
N LEU A 29 -5.46 -8.03 -0.54
CA LEU A 29 -5.73 -7.86 -1.97
C LEU A 29 -4.48 -7.49 -2.79
N SER A 30 -3.55 -6.72 -2.22
CA SER A 30 -2.28 -6.39 -2.87
C SER A 30 -1.37 -7.61 -2.99
N ASP A 31 -1.33 -8.44 -1.94
CA ASP A 31 -0.53 -9.65 -1.92
C ASP A 31 -1.05 -10.69 -2.91
N VAL A 32 -2.37 -10.88 -2.96
CA VAL A 32 -3.02 -11.74 -3.98
C VAL A 32 -2.68 -11.25 -5.39
N LYS A 33 -2.84 -9.95 -5.67
CA LYS A 33 -2.47 -9.39 -6.99
C LYS A 33 -0.99 -9.58 -7.33
N LYS A 34 -0.09 -9.43 -6.35
CA LYS A 34 1.35 -9.59 -6.53
C LYS A 34 1.74 -11.05 -6.79
N LYS A 35 1.05 -12.00 -6.16
CA LYS A 35 1.32 -13.44 -6.25
C LYS A 35 0.52 -14.15 -7.35
N ARG A 36 -0.40 -13.45 -8.04
CA ARG A 36 -1.28 -14.02 -9.07
C ARG A 36 -0.52 -14.69 -10.23
N PHE A 37 0.67 -14.21 -10.55
CA PHE A 37 1.49 -14.76 -11.62
C PHE A 37 2.93 -14.96 -11.14
N PHE A 38 3.60 -15.95 -11.71
CA PHE A 38 5.04 -16.12 -11.53
C PHE A 38 5.80 -14.91 -12.10
N VAL A 39 6.78 -14.43 -11.35
CA VAL A 39 7.69 -13.36 -11.77
C VAL A 39 9.10 -13.79 -11.44
N SER A 40 9.97 -13.86 -12.44
CA SER A 40 11.36 -14.26 -12.25
C SER A 40 12.11 -13.31 -11.30
N LYS A 41 13.17 -13.81 -10.64
CA LYS A 41 14.00 -13.00 -9.73
C LYS A 41 14.61 -11.78 -10.43
N SER A 42 15.00 -11.91 -11.70
CA SER A 42 15.54 -10.79 -12.50
C SER A 42 14.51 -9.70 -12.73
N GLU A 43 13.27 -10.07 -13.08
CA GLU A 43 12.18 -9.12 -13.29
C GLU A 43 11.78 -8.42 -11.99
N GLN A 44 11.76 -9.14 -10.86
CA GLN A 44 11.54 -8.54 -9.55
C GLN A 44 12.62 -7.48 -9.21
N ARG A 45 13.90 -7.80 -9.45
CA ARG A 45 15.01 -6.86 -9.26
C ARG A 45 14.91 -5.65 -10.18
N ARG A 46 14.56 -5.85 -11.46
CA ARG A 46 14.36 -4.78 -12.44
C ARG A 46 13.26 -3.81 -11.98
N ARG A 47 12.11 -4.34 -11.57
CA ARG A 47 10.98 -3.53 -11.03
C ARG A 47 11.38 -2.76 -9.77
N ALA A 48 12.12 -3.39 -8.85
CA ALA A 48 12.59 -2.73 -7.62
C ALA A 48 13.54 -1.56 -7.93
N ARG A 49 14.52 -1.75 -8.82
CA ARG A 49 15.47 -0.71 -9.25
C ARG A 49 14.73 0.48 -9.87
N LEU A 50 13.83 0.23 -10.82
CA LEU A 50 13.05 1.30 -11.46
C LEU A 50 12.18 2.07 -10.45
N LYS A 51 11.60 1.36 -9.47
CA LYS A 51 10.82 2.00 -8.40
C LYS A 51 11.69 2.90 -7.51
N ALA A 52 12.92 2.47 -7.18
CA ALA A 52 13.86 3.27 -6.40
C ALA A 52 14.26 4.56 -7.14
N ILE A 53 14.65 4.45 -8.42
CA ILE A 53 14.99 5.60 -9.27
C ILE A 53 13.81 6.59 -9.34
N ARG A 54 12.58 6.10 -9.54
CA ARG A 54 11.39 6.97 -9.58
C ARG A 54 11.13 7.66 -8.24
N LYS A 55 11.35 6.97 -7.12
CA LYS A 55 11.20 7.54 -5.78
C LYS A 55 12.22 8.67 -5.56
N GLU A 56 13.46 8.46 -5.98
CA GLU A 56 14.53 9.45 -5.87
C GLU A 56 14.24 10.70 -6.70
N ARG A 57 13.91 10.52 -7.99
CA ARG A 57 13.52 11.65 -8.86
C ARG A 57 12.33 12.43 -8.31
N ARG A 58 11.40 11.77 -7.62
CA ARG A 58 10.26 12.44 -6.98
C ARG A 58 10.68 13.23 -5.73
N ARG A 59 11.70 12.76 -5.00
CA ARG A 59 12.28 13.48 -3.85
C ARG A 59 12.98 14.75 -4.31
N GLN A 60 13.87 14.65 -5.29
CA GLN A 60 14.58 15.80 -5.89
C GLN A 60 13.60 16.90 -6.35
N ARG A 61 12.59 16.54 -7.15
CA ARG A 61 11.55 17.50 -7.57
C ARG A 61 10.76 18.15 -6.43
N ARG A 62 10.63 17.49 -5.27
CA ARG A 62 9.96 18.06 -4.10
C ARG A 62 10.88 19.02 -3.35
N GLU A 63 12.16 18.70 -3.29
CA GLU A 63 13.19 19.56 -2.69
C GLU A 63 13.40 20.82 -3.53
N GLU A 64 13.54 20.69 -4.85
CA GLU A 64 13.59 21.81 -5.80
C GLU A 64 12.38 22.74 -5.64
N ARG A 65 11.16 22.20 -5.52
CA ARG A 65 9.95 23.01 -5.28
C ARG A 65 9.89 23.68 -3.91
N ARG A 66 10.59 23.14 -2.91
CA ARG A 66 10.58 23.63 -1.53
C ARG A 66 11.64 24.71 -1.29
N TYR A 67 12.78 24.60 -1.99
CA TYR A 67 13.94 25.48 -1.81
C TYR A 67 14.26 26.35 -3.02
N GLY A 68 13.60 26.12 -4.17
CA GLY A 68 13.78 26.88 -5.40
C GLY A 68 12.74 27.98 -5.62
N GLY A 69 12.24 28.58 -4.53
CA GLY A 69 11.42 29.78 -4.51
C GLY A 69 12.09 30.85 -3.67
#